data_AF-A0A1E1WAX9-F1
#
_entry.id   AF-A0A1E1WAX9-F1
#
_cell.length_a   1.000
_cell.length_b   1.000
_cell.length_c   1.000
_cell.angle_alpha   90.00
_cell.angle_beta   90.00
_cell.angle_gamma   90.00
#
_symmetry.space_group_name_H-M   'P 1'
#
loop_
_entity.id
_entity.type
_entity.pdbx_description
1 polymer ?
#
loop_
_entity_poly.entity_id
_entity_poly.type
_entity_poly.pdbx_seq_one_letter_code
_entity_poly.pdbx_strand_id
1 'polypeptide(L)'
;LVDEGVLRPVSFSEWATPVVPVIKKSGEVRLCGDYRSTVNQATESDTYPMPTANEVFAAVAGGKFYTTLDLDRAYTQVTVNHDTAKLLTLNTCKGLYTVHR
;
A
#
# COMPACT_ATOMS: atom_id res chain seq x y z
N LEU A 1 0.44 -12.99 -3.43
CA LEU A 1 -0.62 -11.96 -3.29
C LEU A 1 -2.03 -12.53 -3.22
N VAL A 2 -2.50 -13.33 -4.19
CA VAL A 2 -3.82 -13.99 -4.08
C VAL A 2 -3.81 -15.06 -2.98
N ASP A 3 -2.81 -15.94 -2.98
CA ASP A 3 -2.65 -16.98 -1.95
C ASP A 3 -2.38 -16.39 -0.55
N GLU A 4 -1.83 -15.18 -0.49
CA GLU A 4 -1.61 -14.42 0.75
C GLU A 4 -2.88 -13.70 1.25
N GLY A 5 -4.00 -13.79 0.51
CA GLY A 5 -5.26 -13.13 0.86
C GLY A 5 -5.31 -11.62 0.60
N VAL A 6 -4.21 -11.01 0.15
CA VAL A 6 -4.10 -9.57 -0.16
C VAL A 6 -4.96 -9.18 -1.36
N LEU A 7 -5.06 -10.06 -2.36
CA LEU A 7 -5.86 -9.85 -3.57
C LEU A 7 -6.96 -10.90 -3.68
N ARG A 8 -8.16 -10.48 -4.07
CA ARG A 8 -9.27 -11.41 -4.39
C ARG A 8 -9.79 -11.14 -5.80
N PRO A 9 -10.01 -12.18 -6.62
CA PRO A 9 -10.54 -11.99 -7.97
C PRO A 9 -11.99 -11.50 -7.91
N VAL A 10 -12.35 -10.60 -8.83
CA VAL A 10 -13.72 -10.12 -9.02
C VAL A 10 -14.09 -10.13 -10.51
N SER A 11 -15.36 -10.36 -10.81
CA SER A 11 -15.87 -10.34 -12.19
C SER A 11 -16.20 -8.93 -12.68
N PHE A 12 -16.51 -8.01 -11.77
CA PHE A 12 -16.92 -6.66 -12.07
C PHE A 12 -16.41 -5.69 -10.99
N SER A 13 -16.04 -4.48 -11.42
CA SER A 13 -15.71 -3.37 -10.53
C SER A 13 -15.95 -2.05 -11.25
N GLU A 14 -16.42 -1.05 -10.51
CA GLU A 14 -16.57 0.33 -11.00
C GLU A 14 -15.22 1.06 -11.09
N TRP A 15 -14.22 0.58 -10.33
CA TRP A 15 -12.86 1.10 -10.30
C TRP A 15 -11.88 0.07 -10.86
N ALA A 16 -10.87 0.55 -11.58
CA ALA A 16 -9.88 -0.30 -12.23
C ALA A 16 -8.55 0.44 -12.38
N THR A 17 -7.64 0.24 -11.43
CA THR A 17 -6.31 0.83 -11.45
C THR A 17 -5.34 -0.07 -12.22
N PRO A 18 -4.64 0.42 -13.25
CA PRO A 18 -3.64 -0.38 -13.96
C PRO A 18 -2.46 -0.74 -13.05
N VAL A 19 -1.85 -1.90 -13.29
CA VAL A 19 -0.67 -2.34 -12.55
C VAL A 19 0.63 -2.02 -13.26
N VAL A 20 1.64 -1.67 -12.46
CA VAL A 20 3.02 -1.40 -12.84
C VAL A 20 3.92 -2.45 -12.17
N PRO A 21 4.34 -3.50 -12.89
CA PRO A 21 5.29 -4.47 -12.36
C PRO A 21 6.70 -3.87 -12.34
N VAL A 22 7.39 -3.99 -11.20
CA VAL A 22 8.77 -3.55 -11.03
C VAL A 22 9.62 -4.77 -10.67
N ILE A 23 10.65 -5.03 -11.46
CA ILE A 23 11.62 -6.09 -11.17
C ILE A 23 12.67 -5.51 -10.21
N LYS A 24 12.75 -6.05 -8.99
CA LYS A 24 13.79 -5.69 -8.02
C LYS A 24 15.15 -6.20 -8.50
N LYS A 25 16.25 -5.64 -7.96
CA LYS A 25 17.61 -6.16 -8.19
C LYS A 25 17.77 -7.64 -7.78
N SER A 26 16.94 -8.13 -6.85
CA SER A 26 16.87 -9.53 -6.44
C SER A 26 16.22 -10.47 -7.47
N GLY A 27 15.61 -9.93 -8.53
CA GLY A 27 14.79 -10.68 -9.49
C GLY A 27 13.32 -10.86 -9.07
N GLU A 28 12.97 -10.49 -7.84
CA GLU A 28 11.59 -10.52 -7.36
C GLU A 28 10.73 -9.45 -8.08
N VAL A 29 9.49 -9.82 -8.42
CA VAL A 29 8.52 -8.91 -9.02
C VAL A 29 7.69 -8.23 -7.94
N ARG A 30 7.78 -6.90 -7.86
CA ARG A 30 6.90 -6.07 -7.04
C ARG A 30 5.77 -5.51 -7.91
N LEU A 31 4.54 -5.90 -7.61
CA LEU A 31 3.35 -5.38 -8.28
C LEU A 31 2.89 -4.10 -7.57
N CYS A 32 2.75 -2.98 -8.31
CA CYS A 32 2.24 -1.71 -7.80
C CYS A 32 1.02 -1.29 -8.61
N GLY A 33 -0.05 -0.79 -7.97
CA GLY A 33 -1.13 -0.09 -8.68
C GLY A 33 -0.74 1.36 -8.96
N ASP A 34 -0.99 1.88 -10.16
CA ASP A 34 -0.83 3.31 -10.47
C ASP A 34 -2.03 4.12 -9.96
N TYR A 35 -2.12 4.28 -8.64
CA TYR A 35 -3.23 5.04 -8.03
C TYR A 35 -3.20 6.54 -8.34
N ARG A 36 -2.09 7.06 -8.86
CA ARG A 36 -1.95 8.46 -9.28
C ARG A 36 -2.89 8.82 -10.43
N SER A 37 -3.11 7.92 -11.38
CA SER A 37 -4.01 8.12 -12.51
C SER A 37 -5.48 7.83 -12.18
N THR A 38 -5.77 7.33 -10.98
CA THR A 38 -7.10 6.85 -10.58
C THR A 38 -7.49 7.37 -9.20
N VAL A 39 -7.33 6.56 -8.16
CA VAL A 39 -7.86 6.79 -6.81
C VAL A 39 -7.39 8.11 -6.20
N ASN A 40 -6.12 8.49 -6.40
CA ASN A 40 -5.55 9.69 -5.79
C ASN A 40 -6.18 11.00 -6.30
N GLN A 41 -6.78 11.01 -7.49
CA GLN A 41 -7.45 12.20 -8.03
C GLN A 41 -8.84 12.43 -7.41
N ALA A 42 -9.44 11.37 -6.88
CA ALA A 42 -10.76 11.39 -6.27
C ALA A 42 -10.72 11.35 -4.74
N THR A 43 -9.53 11.19 -4.15
CA THR A 43 -9.36 11.10 -2.69
C THR A 43 -9.04 12.47 -2.12
N GLU A 44 -9.78 12.86 -1.07
CA GLU A 44 -9.47 14.06 -0.30
C GLU A 44 -8.15 13.87 0.46
N SER A 45 -7.31 14.91 0.45
CA SER A 45 -6.02 14.87 1.13
C SER A 45 -6.22 15.05 2.64
N ASP A 46 -6.10 13.96 3.41
CA ASP A 46 -6.01 14.03 4.86
C ASP A 46 -4.54 14.17 5.29
N THR A 47 -4.21 15.30 5.92
CA THR A 47 -2.82 15.59 6.32
C THR A 47 -2.65 15.28 7.80
N TYR A 48 -2.06 14.12 8.09
CA TYR A 48 -1.62 13.78 9.44
C TYR A 48 -0.25 14.43 9.73
N PRO A 49 -0.09 15.19 10.83
CA PRO A 49 1.17 15.84 11.16
C PRO A 49 2.22 14.79 11.54
N MET A 50 3.21 14.60 10.66
CA MET A 50 4.37 13.77 10.96
C MET A 50 5.37 14.57 11.79
N PRO A 51 5.98 13.98 12.84
CA PRO A 51 6.99 14.67 13.63
C PRO A 51 8.19 15.01 12.76
N THR A 52 8.76 16.18 12.99
CA THR A 52 10.01 16.60 12.37
C THR A 52 11.17 15.74 12.87
N ALA A 53 12.25 15.69 12.10
CA ALA A 53 13.45 14.96 12.51
C ALA A 53 13.96 15.43 13.89
N ASN A 54 13.92 16.73 14.16
CA ASN A 54 14.34 17.29 15.46
C ASN A 54 13.47 16.82 16.62
N GLU A 55 12.15 16.76 16.44
CA GLU A 55 11.23 16.24 17.45
C GLU A 55 11.47 14.75 17.71
N VAL A 56 11.69 13.96 16.66
CA VAL A 56 12.04 12.53 16.80
C VAL A 56 13.36 12.36 17.56
N PHE A 57 14.40 13.12 17.22
CA PHE A 57 15.71 13.04 17.90
C PHE A 57 15.64 13.52 19.35
N ALA A 58 14.87 14.58 19.63
CA ALA A 58 14.65 15.05 20.99
C ALA A 58 13.90 14.00 21.82
N ALA A 59 12.92 13.32 21.24
CA ALA A 59 12.13 12.29 21.94
C ALA A 59 12.96 11.06 22.35
N VAL A 60 14.01 10.72 21.59
CA VAL A 60 14.88 9.57 21.89
C VAL A 60 16.19 9.97 22.58
N ALA A 61 16.40 11.26 22.85
CA ALA A 61 17.62 11.78 23.45
C ALA A 61 17.89 11.17 24.84
N GLY A 62 19.17 10.91 25.14
CA GLY A 62 19.57 10.27 26.39
C GLY A 62 19.42 8.75 26.42
N GLY A 63 18.96 8.13 25.31
CA GLY A 63 18.99 6.69 25.13
C GLY A 63 20.41 6.13 25.16
N LYS A 64 20.62 5.03 25.89
CA LYS A 64 21.91 4.32 25.96
C LYS A 64 22.11 3.33 24.81
N PHE A 65 21.01 2.79 24.30
CA PHE A 65 20.97 1.83 23.19
C PHE A 65 19.79 2.18 22.30
N TYR A 66 19.98 2.01 20.99
CA TYR A 66 18.96 2.26 19.98
C TYR A 66 18.79 1.00 19.14
N THR A 67 17.56 0.73 18.73
CA THR A 67 17.24 -0.33 17.79
C THR A 67 16.21 0.19 16.80
N THR A 68 16.20 -0.38 15.61
CA THR A 68 15.30 -0.05 14.52
C THR A 68 14.55 -1.30 14.13
N LEU A 69 13.22 -1.21 14.06
CA LEU A 69 12.37 -2.28 13.55
C LEU A 69 11.85 -1.87 12.18
N ASP A 70 12.08 -2.72 11.18
CA ASP A 70 11.50 -2.56 9.86
C ASP A 70 10.30 -3.51 9.74
N LEU A 71 9.14 -2.95 9.39
CA LEU A 71 7.92 -3.73 9.18
C LEU A 71 7.87 -4.17 7.71
N ASP A 72 8.19 -5.44 7.46
CA ASP A 72 8.14 -5.98 6.11
C ASP A 72 6.74 -5.82 5.51
N ARG A 73 6.68 -5.18 4.34
CA ARG A 73 5.43 -4.90 3.61
C ARG A 73 4.35 -4.29 4.53
N ALA A 74 4.70 -3.33 5.38
CA ALA A 74 3.83 -2.72 6.39
C ALA A 74 2.39 -2.40 5.89
N TYR A 75 2.25 -1.83 4.69
CA TYR A 75 0.94 -1.50 4.11
C TYR A 75 0.04 -2.71 3.81
N THR A 76 0.57 -3.93 3.76
CA THR A 76 -0.24 -5.15 3.61
C THR A 76 -0.66 -5.77 4.94
N GLN A 77 -0.29 -5.16 6.06
CA GLN A 77 -0.66 -5.62 7.40
C GLN A 77 -1.92 -4.91 7.93
N VAL A 78 -2.40 -3.84 7.26
CA VAL A 78 -3.51 -2.99 7.73
C VAL A 78 -4.74 -3.16 6.84
N THR A 79 -5.79 -3.73 7.44
CA THR A 79 -7.06 -4.07 6.77
C THR A 79 -7.83 -2.85 6.30
N VAL A 80 -8.17 -2.82 5.02
CA VAL A 80 -9.13 -1.91 4.42
C VAL A 80 -10.55 -2.45 4.54
N ASN A 81 -11.51 -1.53 4.68
CA ASN A 81 -12.92 -1.91 4.66
C ASN A 81 -13.36 -2.32 3.25
N HIS A 82 -14.56 -2.88 3.14
CA HIS A 82 -15.10 -3.40 1.89
C HIS A 82 -15.26 -2.34 0.80
N ASP A 83 -15.65 -1.11 1.15
CA ASP A 83 -15.90 -0.07 0.17
C ASP A 83 -14.59 0.51 -0.38
N THR A 84 -13.59 0.71 0.47
CA THR A 84 -12.23 1.06 0.05
C THR A 84 -11.60 -0.05 -0.78
N ALA A 85 -11.84 -1.33 -0.47
CA ALA A 85 -11.33 -2.46 -1.25
C ALA A 85 -11.77 -2.41 -2.72
N LYS A 86 -12.99 -1.93 -2.99
CA LYS A 86 -13.50 -1.70 -4.36
C LYS A 86 -12.75 -0.58 -5.07
N LEU A 87 -12.52 0.54 -4.39
CA LEU A 87 -11.75 1.67 -4.94
C LEU A 87 -10.34 1.25 -5.34
N LEU A 88 -9.72 0.38 -4.55
CA LEU A 88 -8.36 -0.12 -4.75
C LEU A 88 -8.26 -1.28 -5.76
N THR A 89 -9.30 -1.55 -6.55
CA THR A 89 -9.30 -2.67 -7.51
C THR A 89 -8.20 -2.50 -8.56
N LEU A 90 -7.41 -3.54 -8.74
CA LEU A 90 -6.34 -3.62 -9.73
C LEU A 90 -6.84 -4.29 -11.02
N ASN A 91 -6.52 -3.69 -12.15
CA ASN A 91 -6.71 -4.25 -13.47
C ASN A 91 -5.39 -4.85 -13.98
N THR A 92 -5.42 -6.14 -14.29
CA THR A 92 -4.27 -6.90 -14.77
C THR A 92 -4.63 -7.65 -16.04
N CYS A 93 -3.62 -8.16 -16.76
CA CYS A 93 -3.83 -9.04 -17.91
C CYS A 93 -4.56 -10.37 -17.55
N LYS A 94 -4.68 -10.71 -16.28
CA LYS A 94 -5.38 -11.91 -15.79
C LYS A 94 -6.80 -11.64 -15.27
N GLY A 95 -7.24 -10.39 -15.28
CA GLY A 95 -8.53 -9.96 -14.75
C GLY A 95 -8.42 -8.92 -13.64
N LEU A 96 -9.55 -8.69 -12.99
CA LEU A 96 -9.73 -7.69 -11.93
C LEU A 96 -9.53 -8.31 -10.55
N TYR A 97 -8.86 -7.58 -9.67
CA TYR A 97 -8.57 -8.03 -8.31
C TYR A 97 -8.80 -6.91 -7.29
N THR A 98 -9.69 -7.13 -6.32
CA THR A 98 -9.87 -6.23 -5.17
C THR A 98 -8.77 -6.42 -4.14
N VAL A 99 -8.39 -5.35 -3.46
CA VAL A 99 -7.35 -5.37 -2.41
C VAL A 99 -8.03 -5.51 -1.05
N HIS A 100 -7.72 -6.58 -0.32
CA HIS A 100 -8.31 -6.93 0.99
C HIS A 100 -7.28 -6.98 2.12
N ARG A 101 -6.16 -6.29 1.92
CA ARG A 101 -5.11 -6.16 2.93
C ARG A 101 -5.51 -5.23 4.03
#